data_AF-A0A351XCH8-F1
#
_entry.id   AF-A0A351XCH8-F1
#
_cell.length_a   1.000
_cell.length_b   1.000
_cell.length_c   1.000
_cell.angle_alpha   90.00
_cell.angle_beta   90.00
_cell.angle_gamma   90.00
#
_symmetry.space_group_name_H-M   'P 1'
#
loop_
_entity.id
_entity.type
_entity.pdbx_description
1 polymer ?
#
loop_
_entity_poly.entity_id
_entity_poly.type
_entity_poly.pdbx_seq_one_letter_code
_entity_poly.pdbx_strand_id
1 'polypeptide(L)'
;PIGFALLFLMAVAPALPWGGTTGATMAERMRWPAVAGAASMVLAVGLGSRGWAPTLAVGLAGFSIGGAVRQLRMAVLTRGLRGLVGRSSGGMVVHIGVAVVAVAFACSSAFIRQAEFRFDRPGERAVFAGHELVFEGLTTVELSEKTEIRVSVRVDGRIYLPAISTFPFGGQTIGTPATRSTIRDDLQLAVLAVPGEGSTTTVVRVTVQPLVVWLWVGGAVMALGTALAAVPAGGGRRRRASGEASEGSPEGVTV
;
A
#
# COMPACT_ATOMS: atom_id res chain seq x y z
N PRO A 1 5.79 11.68 -9.43
CA PRO A 1 6.90 12.56 -8.98
C PRO A 1 6.78 12.99 -7.51
N ILE A 2 5.67 13.63 -7.11
CA ILE A 2 5.47 14.14 -5.74
C ILE A 2 5.44 13.01 -4.69
N GLY A 3 4.75 11.90 -4.97
CA GLY A 3 4.72 10.75 -4.06
C GLY A 3 6.10 10.15 -3.76
N PHE A 4 7.01 10.10 -4.74
CA PHE A 4 8.39 9.64 -4.53
C PHE A 4 9.20 10.63 -3.69
N ALA A 5 9.02 11.93 -3.90
CA ALA A 5 9.67 12.96 -3.09
C ALA A 5 9.21 12.88 -1.63
N LEU A 6 7.91 12.67 -1.39
CA LEU A 6 7.36 12.49 -0.05
C LEU A 6 7.87 11.19 0.60
N LEU A 7 7.96 10.09 -0.15
CA LEU A 7 8.50 8.82 0.36
C LEU A 7 9.98 8.93 0.70
N PHE A 8 10.78 9.57 -0.16
CA PHE A 8 12.17 9.84 0.11
C PHE A 8 12.34 10.71 1.37
N LEU A 9 11.54 11.78 1.49
CA LEU A 9 11.58 12.64 2.66
C LEU A 9 11.17 11.89 3.94
N MET A 10 10.13 11.05 3.89
CA MET A 10 9.73 10.18 5.00
C MET A 10 10.80 9.14 5.36
N ALA A 11 11.54 8.64 4.37
CA ALA A 11 12.59 7.66 4.57
C ALA A 11 13.84 8.29 5.23
N VAL A 12 14.18 9.53 4.85
CA VAL A 12 15.38 10.24 5.33
C VAL A 12 15.13 11.02 6.62
N ALA A 13 13.93 11.57 6.84
CA ALA A 13 13.63 12.43 7.99
C ALA A 13 13.91 11.78 9.37
N PRO A 14 13.60 10.50 9.64
CA PRO A 14 13.94 9.86 10.90
C PRO A 14 15.44 9.69 11.15
N ALA A 15 16.23 9.65 10.07
CA ALA A 15 17.68 9.47 10.14
C ALA A 15 18.43 10.78 10.36
N LEU A 16 17.78 11.94 10.14
CA LEU A 16 18.37 13.26 10.34
C LEU A 16 18.25 13.67 11.82
N PRO A 17 19.35 13.72 12.58
CA PRO A 17 19.32 14.24 13.93
C PRO A 17 19.10 15.76 13.90
N TRP A 18 18.21 16.24 14.77
CA TRP A 18 18.08 17.66 15.04
C TRP A 18 19.27 18.11 15.91
N GLY A 19 20.16 18.93 15.36
CA GLY A 19 21.41 19.37 15.99
C GLY A 19 22.64 18.61 15.46
N GLY A 20 23.62 19.36 14.97
CA GLY A 20 24.72 18.91 14.10
C GLY A 20 25.40 17.60 14.53
N THR A 21 25.36 16.61 13.63
CA THR A 21 26.21 15.42 13.69
C THR A 21 27.24 15.48 12.57
N THR A 22 28.46 15.01 12.85
CA THR A 22 29.53 14.90 11.86
C THR A 22 29.11 13.93 10.76
N GLY A 23 29.21 14.33 9.48
CA GLY A 23 28.71 13.55 8.33
C GLY A 23 29.15 12.09 8.27
N ALA A 24 30.34 11.76 8.81
CA ALA A 24 30.84 10.39 8.94
C ALA A 24 29.93 9.48 9.81
N THR A 25 29.43 9.99 10.94
CA THR A 25 28.53 9.22 11.82
C THR A 25 27.14 9.02 11.22
N MET A 26 26.69 9.96 10.38
CA MET A 26 25.44 9.83 9.62
C MET A 26 25.56 8.76 8.54
N ALA A 27 26.67 8.78 7.77
CA ALA A 27 26.95 7.79 6.74
C ALA A 27 26.99 6.35 7.33
N GLU A 28 27.61 6.18 8.50
CA GLU A 28 27.67 4.87 9.15
C GLU A 28 26.31 4.38 9.69
N ARG A 29 25.43 5.31 10.08
CA ARG A 29 24.05 4.97 10.48
C ARG A 29 23.19 4.61 9.27
N MET A 30 23.38 5.29 8.14
CA MET A 30 22.62 5.09 6.90
C MET A 30 23.10 3.88 6.08
N ARG A 31 24.28 3.31 6.35
CA ARG A 31 24.82 2.16 5.59
C ARG A 31 23.85 0.98 5.50
N TRP A 32 23.23 0.60 6.61
CA TRP A 32 22.34 -0.57 6.67
C TRP A 32 20.99 -0.32 5.97
N PRO A 33 20.32 0.83 6.19
CA PRO A 33 19.20 1.25 5.35
C PRO A 33 19.54 1.33 3.86
N ALA A 34 20.70 1.87 3.49
CA ALA A 34 21.14 1.97 2.10
C ALA A 34 21.34 0.58 1.46
N VAL A 35 21.98 -0.35 2.18
CA VAL A 35 22.12 -1.75 1.73
C VAL A 35 20.74 -2.41 1.58
N ALA A 36 19.83 -2.21 2.53
CA ALA A 36 18.47 -2.76 2.44
C ALA A 36 17.70 -2.22 1.22
N GLY A 37 17.80 -0.91 0.96
CA GLY A 37 17.21 -0.29 -0.23
C GLY A 37 17.80 -0.82 -1.53
N ALA A 38 19.14 -0.85 -1.64
CA ALA A 38 19.83 -1.35 -2.82
C ALA A 38 19.53 -2.85 -3.08
N ALA A 39 19.57 -3.68 -2.04
CA ALA A 39 19.22 -5.09 -2.14
C ALA A 39 17.75 -5.29 -2.57
N SER A 40 16.84 -4.46 -2.06
CA SER A 40 15.43 -4.49 -2.46
C SER A 40 15.25 -4.12 -3.95
N MET A 41 16.01 -3.15 -4.47
CA MET A 41 16.00 -2.82 -5.89
C MET A 41 16.55 -3.97 -6.75
N VAL A 42 17.66 -4.58 -6.35
CA VAL A 42 18.25 -5.74 -7.06
C VAL A 42 17.26 -6.90 -7.09
N LEU A 43 16.61 -7.20 -5.96
CA LEU A 43 15.55 -8.21 -5.88
C LEU A 43 14.36 -7.88 -6.78
N ALA A 44 13.90 -6.63 -6.79
CA ALA A 44 12.79 -6.20 -7.64
C ALA A 44 13.12 -6.40 -9.13
N VAL A 45 14.32 -6.02 -9.57
CA VAL A 45 14.77 -6.23 -10.95
C VAL A 45 14.88 -7.72 -11.28
N GLY A 46 15.44 -8.52 -10.36
CA GLY A 46 15.53 -9.97 -10.50
C GLY A 46 14.17 -10.67 -10.61
N LEU A 47 13.15 -10.14 -9.94
CA LEU A 47 11.75 -10.59 -10.01
C LEU A 47 10.98 -10.04 -11.23
N GLY A 48 11.66 -9.30 -12.12
CA GLY A 48 11.09 -8.83 -13.38
C GLY A 48 10.57 -7.39 -13.37
N SER A 49 10.87 -6.59 -12.34
CA SER A 49 10.61 -5.15 -12.37
C SER A 49 11.46 -4.47 -13.44
N ARG A 50 10.81 -3.97 -14.49
CA ARG A 50 11.47 -3.26 -15.60
C ARG A 50 11.17 -1.76 -15.64
N GLY A 51 10.21 -1.29 -14.84
CA GLY A 51 9.90 0.13 -14.72
C GLY A 51 10.78 0.83 -13.69
N TRP A 52 11.20 2.07 -13.96
CA TRP A 52 11.95 2.88 -12.99
C TRP A 52 11.12 3.19 -11.74
N ALA A 53 9.82 3.47 -11.92
CA ALA A 53 8.90 3.83 -10.84
C ALA A 53 8.69 2.71 -9.78
N PRO A 54 8.29 1.47 -10.13
CA PRO A 54 8.15 0.40 -9.14
C PRO A 54 9.49 0.03 -8.50
N THR A 55 10.59 0.04 -9.27
CA THR A 55 11.93 -0.27 -8.74
C THR A 55 12.38 0.76 -7.71
N LEU A 56 12.19 2.05 -7.99
CA LEU A 56 12.51 3.12 -7.05
C LEU A 56 11.62 3.09 -5.81
N ALA A 57 10.31 2.80 -5.97
CA ALA A 57 9.40 2.65 -4.83
C ALA A 57 9.87 1.54 -3.88
N VAL A 58 10.21 0.37 -4.44
CA VAL A 58 10.72 -0.77 -3.66
C VAL A 58 12.06 -0.44 -2.99
N GLY A 59 12.96 0.27 -3.67
CA GLY A 59 14.22 0.72 -3.09
C GLY A 59 14.05 1.67 -1.91
N LEU A 60 13.23 2.71 -2.08
CA LEU A 60 12.95 3.69 -1.03
C LEU A 60 12.20 3.05 0.15
N ALA A 61 11.27 2.13 -0.12
CA ALA A 61 10.59 1.36 0.91
C ALA A 61 11.56 0.45 1.66
N GLY A 62 12.45 -0.25 0.96
CA GLY A 62 13.50 -1.07 1.57
C GLY A 62 14.43 -0.27 2.47
N PHE A 63 14.81 0.94 2.03
CA PHE A 63 15.57 1.87 2.85
C PHE A 63 14.81 2.29 4.12
N SER A 64 13.56 2.74 3.97
CA SER A 64 12.71 3.19 5.07
C SER A 64 12.48 2.08 6.10
N ILE A 65 12.11 0.88 5.62
CA ILE A 65 11.90 -0.30 6.46
C ILE A 65 13.21 -0.71 7.15
N GLY A 66 14.35 -0.71 6.44
CA GLY A 66 15.64 -1.02 7.03
C GLY A 66 16.02 -0.09 8.19
N GLY A 67 15.72 1.21 8.07
CA GLY A 67 15.87 2.19 9.14
C GLY A 67 14.93 1.92 10.32
N ALA A 68 13.64 1.78 10.04
CA ALA A 68 12.61 1.54 11.05
C ALA A 68 12.85 0.24 11.83
N VAL A 69 13.16 -0.86 11.14
CA VAL A 69 13.46 -2.17 11.75
C VAL A 69 14.69 -2.10 12.63
N ARG A 70 15.77 -1.42 12.20
CA ARG A 70 16.96 -1.23 13.04
C ARG A 70 16.60 -0.54 14.36
N GLN A 71 15.80 0.52 14.31
CA GLN A 71 15.39 1.28 15.49
C GLN A 71 14.46 0.45 16.41
N LEU A 72 13.48 -0.24 15.84
CA LEU A 72 12.58 -1.12 16.59
C LEU A 72 13.33 -2.27 17.25
N ARG A 73 14.26 -2.91 16.54
CA ARG A 73 15.13 -3.95 17.08
C ARG A 73 15.90 -3.45 18.30
N MET A 74 16.54 -2.29 18.22
CA MET A 74 17.28 -1.73 19.36
C MET A 74 16.35 -1.40 20.55
N ALA A 75 15.14 -0.90 20.27
CA ALA A 75 14.15 -0.64 21.31
C ALA A 75 13.68 -1.93 22.01
N VAL A 76 13.48 -3.01 21.26
CA VAL A 76 13.10 -4.32 21.80
C VAL A 76 14.22 -4.96 22.59
N LEU A 77 15.46 -4.89 22.10
CA LEU A 77 16.62 -5.44 22.80
C LEU A 77 16.88 -4.76 24.15
N THR A 78 16.53 -3.47 24.28
CA THR A 78 16.77 -2.69 25.51
C THR A 78 15.60 -2.71 26.49
N ARG A 79 14.35 -2.76 26.00
CA ARG A 79 13.14 -2.61 26.82
C ARG A 79 12.14 -3.76 26.68
N GLY A 80 12.53 -4.86 26.02
CA GLY A 80 11.65 -5.96 25.66
C GLY A 80 10.49 -5.50 24.77
N LEU A 81 9.37 -6.22 24.81
CA LEU A 81 8.18 -5.89 24.00
C LEU A 81 7.58 -4.51 24.30
N ARG A 82 7.80 -3.98 25.52
CA ARG A 82 7.42 -2.59 25.87
C ARG A 82 8.17 -1.56 25.03
N GLY A 83 9.32 -1.91 24.46
CA GLY A 83 10.08 -1.08 23.53
C GLY A 83 9.35 -0.80 22.21
N LEU A 84 8.30 -1.55 21.86
CA LEU A 84 7.46 -1.28 20.68
C LEU A 84 6.43 -0.17 20.92
N VAL A 85 6.20 0.19 22.18
CA VAL A 85 5.18 1.14 22.61
C VAL A 85 5.81 2.52 22.82
N GLY A 86 5.05 3.57 22.53
CA GLY A 86 5.45 4.96 22.68
C GLY A 86 5.72 5.66 21.35
N ARG A 87 5.71 6.99 21.37
CA ARG A 87 5.71 7.86 20.18
C ARG A 87 6.78 7.50 19.14
N SER A 88 8.01 7.22 19.59
CA SER A 88 9.12 6.92 18.68
C SER A 88 8.95 5.56 17.97
N SER A 89 8.68 4.49 18.71
CA SER A 89 8.53 3.15 18.15
C SER A 89 7.23 3.00 17.34
N GLY A 90 6.11 3.53 17.86
CA GLY A 90 4.85 3.57 17.12
C GLY A 90 4.98 4.36 15.81
N GLY A 91 5.70 5.48 15.83
CA GLY A 91 6.06 6.24 14.63
C GLY A 91 6.84 5.41 13.60
N MET A 92 7.80 4.59 14.03
CA MET A 92 8.53 3.69 13.12
C MET A 92 7.64 2.60 12.52
N VAL A 93 6.67 2.08 13.28
CA VAL A 93 5.67 1.14 12.75
C VAL A 93 4.80 1.82 11.68
N VAL A 94 4.42 3.08 11.88
CA VAL A 94 3.71 3.87 10.85
C VAL A 94 4.56 4.01 9.58
N HIS A 95 5.86 4.29 9.70
CA HIS A 95 6.75 4.39 8.51
C HIS A 95 6.83 3.08 7.73
N ILE A 96 6.82 1.93 8.42
CA ILE A 96 6.72 0.62 7.76
C ILE A 96 5.39 0.50 7.02
N GLY A 97 4.27 0.89 7.63
CA GLY A 97 2.96 0.88 6.99
C GLY A 97 2.92 1.76 5.73
N VAL A 98 3.46 2.98 5.79
CA VAL A 98 3.59 3.89 4.62
C VAL A 98 4.44 3.26 3.53
N ALA A 99 5.57 2.63 3.88
CA ALA A 99 6.45 1.95 2.92
C ALA A 99 5.73 0.78 2.23
N VAL A 100 4.93 0.00 2.97
CA VAL A 100 4.09 -1.07 2.39
C VAL A 100 3.07 -0.51 1.41
N VAL A 101 2.33 0.55 1.78
CA VAL A 101 1.35 1.21 0.88
C VAL A 101 2.04 1.72 -0.39
N ALA A 102 3.21 2.34 -0.25
CA ALA A 102 3.96 2.86 -1.38
C ALA A 102 4.36 1.78 -2.39
N VAL A 103 4.89 0.65 -1.90
CA VAL A 103 5.22 -0.49 -2.75
C VAL A 103 3.97 -1.07 -3.39
N ALA A 104 2.93 -1.31 -2.61
CA ALA A 104 1.67 -1.84 -3.10
C ALA A 104 1.09 -0.96 -4.22
N PHE A 105 1.06 0.36 -4.05
CA PHE A 105 0.56 1.30 -5.04
C PHE A 105 1.43 1.35 -6.31
N ALA A 106 2.75 1.45 -6.16
CA ALA A 106 3.66 1.54 -7.29
C ALA A 106 3.69 0.24 -8.11
N CYS A 107 3.66 -0.90 -7.44
CA CYS A 107 3.65 -2.20 -8.11
C CYS A 107 2.26 -2.55 -8.67
N SER A 108 1.17 -2.25 -7.96
CA SER A 108 -0.20 -2.51 -8.46
C SER A 108 -0.49 -1.75 -9.75
N SER A 109 -0.01 -0.50 -9.85
CA SER A 109 -0.15 0.31 -11.05
C SER A 109 0.78 -0.12 -12.18
N ALA A 110 2.04 -0.48 -11.87
CA ALA A 110 3.01 -0.88 -12.87
C ALA A 110 2.75 -2.27 -13.49
N PHE A 111 2.12 -3.17 -12.73
CA PHE A 111 1.88 -4.56 -13.14
C PHE A 111 0.40 -4.86 -13.43
N ILE A 112 -0.43 -3.82 -13.61
CA ILE A 112 -1.80 -3.99 -14.07
C ILE A 112 -1.82 -4.62 -15.47
N ARG A 113 -2.69 -5.62 -15.66
CA ARG A 113 -2.90 -6.28 -16.95
C ARG A 113 -4.37 -6.18 -17.32
N GLN A 114 -4.65 -5.71 -18.53
CA GLN A 114 -6.01 -5.52 -19.03
C GLN A 114 -6.17 -6.16 -20.40
N ALA A 115 -7.29 -6.83 -20.61
CA ALA A 115 -7.68 -7.37 -21.91
C ALA A 115 -9.21 -7.36 -22.06
N GLU A 116 -9.67 -7.29 -23.29
CA GLU A 116 -11.08 -7.39 -23.65
C GLU A 116 -11.34 -8.73 -24.30
N PHE A 117 -12.30 -9.47 -23.76
CA PHE A 117 -12.72 -10.76 -24.29
C PHE A 117 -14.10 -10.62 -24.91
N ARG A 118 -14.21 -11.15 -26.12
CA ARG A 118 -15.44 -11.24 -26.89
C ARG A 118 -15.98 -12.65 -26.72
N PHE A 119 -17.23 -12.76 -26.28
CA PHE A 119 -17.93 -14.02 -26.12
C PHE A 119 -19.19 -14.03 -26.98
N ASP A 120 -19.31 -15.03 -27.85
CA ASP A 120 -20.44 -15.18 -28.75
C ASP A 120 -21.45 -16.21 -28.22
N ARG A 121 -20.98 -17.25 -27.53
CA ARG A 121 -21.84 -18.33 -27.00
C ARG A 121 -21.46 -18.75 -25.57
N PRO A 122 -22.45 -19.12 -24.73
CA PRO A 122 -22.18 -19.77 -23.46
C PRO A 122 -21.29 -21.01 -23.61
N GLY A 123 -20.39 -21.21 -22.66
CA GLY A 123 -19.38 -22.28 -22.64
C GLY A 123 -18.02 -21.86 -23.20
N GLU A 124 -17.92 -20.71 -23.87
CA GLU A 124 -16.64 -20.16 -24.33
C GLU A 124 -15.71 -19.85 -23.16
N ARG A 125 -14.42 -20.12 -23.39
CA ARG A 125 -13.37 -20.03 -22.37
C ARG A 125 -12.27 -19.09 -22.81
N ALA A 126 -11.72 -18.36 -21.85
CA ALA A 126 -10.53 -17.56 -22.04
C ALA A 126 -9.61 -17.73 -20.83
N VAL A 127 -8.30 -17.69 -21.07
CA VAL A 127 -7.29 -17.69 -20.00
C VAL A 127 -6.57 -16.35 -20.02
N PHE A 128 -6.53 -15.67 -18.89
CA PHE A 128 -5.87 -14.37 -18.77
C PHE A 128 -5.17 -14.23 -17.44
N ALA A 129 -3.89 -13.84 -17.50
CA ALA A 129 -3.09 -13.54 -16.31
C ALA A 129 -3.05 -14.67 -15.24
N GLY A 130 -3.28 -15.91 -15.64
CA GLY A 130 -3.31 -17.09 -14.74
C GLY A 130 -4.72 -17.48 -14.25
N HIS A 131 -5.76 -16.79 -14.68
CA HIS A 131 -7.16 -17.08 -14.36
C HIS A 131 -7.88 -17.70 -15.55
N GLU A 132 -8.73 -18.68 -15.27
CA GLU A 132 -9.67 -19.23 -16.25
C GLU A 132 -11.01 -18.52 -16.15
N LEU A 133 -11.50 -18.04 -17.30
CA LEU A 133 -12.77 -17.37 -17.48
C LEU A 133 -13.67 -18.27 -18.33
N VAL A 134 -14.88 -18.54 -17.86
CA VAL A 134 -15.90 -19.26 -18.63
C VAL A 134 -17.15 -18.40 -18.69
N PHE A 135 -17.58 -18.04 -19.90
CA PHE A 135 -18.82 -17.32 -20.10
C PHE A 135 -20.00 -18.30 -20.01
N GLU A 136 -20.97 -18.03 -19.14
CA GLU A 136 -22.11 -18.92 -18.91
C GLU A 136 -23.42 -18.37 -19.48
N GLY A 137 -23.41 -17.14 -19.99
CA GLY A 137 -24.57 -16.50 -20.60
C GLY A 137 -24.94 -15.18 -19.96
N LEU A 138 -26.13 -14.71 -20.32
CA LEU A 138 -26.67 -13.41 -19.93
C LEU A 138 -27.99 -13.63 -19.18
N THR A 139 -28.30 -12.73 -18.26
CA THR A 139 -29.60 -12.70 -17.58
C THR A 139 -30.08 -11.27 -17.52
N THR A 140 -31.24 -11.00 -18.09
CA THR A 140 -31.92 -9.71 -17.99
C THR A 140 -32.77 -9.68 -16.74
N VAL A 141 -32.61 -8.64 -15.93
CA VAL A 141 -33.39 -8.38 -14.72
C VAL A 141 -34.07 -7.03 -14.89
N GLU A 142 -35.39 -7.06 -15.01
CA GLU A 142 -36.22 -5.86 -15.05
C GLU A 142 -36.56 -5.44 -13.62
N LEU A 143 -36.21 -4.22 -13.24
CA LEU A 143 -36.60 -3.57 -11.99
C LEU A 143 -37.44 -2.32 -12.30
N SER A 144 -38.19 -1.84 -11.30
CA SER A 144 -39.05 -0.66 -11.44
C SER A 144 -38.28 0.60 -11.85
N GLU A 145 -37.01 0.71 -11.44
CA GLU A 145 -36.16 1.87 -11.67
C GLU A 145 -35.15 1.70 -12.81
N LYS A 146 -34.88 0.46 -13.25
CA LYS A 146 -33.83 0.13 -14.23
C LYS A 146 -33.98 -1.27 -14.82
N THR A 147 -33.43 -1.46 -16.01
CA THR A 147 -33.20 -2.79 -16.59
C THR A 147 -31.73 -3.15 -16.45
N GLU A 148 -31.39 -4.34 -15.96
CA GLU A 148 -30.01 -4.82 -15.84
C GLU A 148 -29.76 -6.03 -16.74
N ILE A 149 -28.70 -5.98 -17.52
CA ILE A 149 -28.18 -7.16 -18.23
C ILE A 149 -26.95 -7.64 -17.45
N ARG A 150 -27.09 -8.78 -16.76
CA ARG A 150 -26.04 -9.44 -15.98
C ARG A 150 -25.33 -10.46 -16.85
N VAL A 151 -24.01 -10.42 -16.88
CA VAL A 151 -23.16 -11.36 -17.61
C VAL A 151 -22.64 -12.39 -16.61
N SER A 152 -23.01 -13.66 -16.76
CA SER A 152 -22.47 -14.72 -15.90
C SER A 152 -21.09 -15.15 -16.40
N VAL A 153 -20.06 -14.88 -15.59
CA VAL A 153 -18.68 -15.28 -15.88
C VAL A 153 -18.16 -16.07 -14.69
N ARG A 154 -17.81 -17.35 -14.92
CA ARG A 154 -17.12 -18.17 -13.92
C ARG A 154 -15.63 -17.89 -13.99
N VAL A 155 -15.05 -17.49 -12.87
CA VAL A 155 -13.63 -17.23 -12.68
C VAL A 155 -13.09 -18.19 -11.63
N ASP A 156 -12.14 -19.04 -12.01
CA ASP A 156 -11.49 -20.03 -11.13
C ASP A 156 -12.50 -20.84 -10.27
N GLY A 157 -13.62 -21.25 -10.88
CA GLY A 157 -14.66 -22.05 -10.23
C GLY A 157 -15.73 -21.28 -9.45
N ARG A 158 -15.68 -19.94 -9.37
CA ARG A 158 -16.73 -19.10 -8.77
C ARG A 158 -17.40 -18.21 -9.80
N ILE A 159 -18.72 -18.09 -9.73
CA ILE A 159 -19.51 -17.26 -10.66
C ILE A 159 -19.51 -15.81 -10.19
N TYR A 160 -19.28 -14.90 -11.12
CA TYR A 160 -19.39 -13.46 -10.95
C TYR A 160 -20.40 -12.91 -11.96
N LEU A 161 -21.13 -11.87 -11.56
CA LEU A 161 -22.23 -11.29 -12.33
C LEU A 161 -21.98 -9.80 -12.58
N PRO A 162 -20.91 -9.41 -13.31
CA PRO A 162 -20.78 -8.03 -13.78
C PRO A 162 -22.00 -7.69 -14.64
N ALA A 163 -22.50 -6.47 -14.53
CA ALA A 163 -23.75 -6.08 -15.15
C ALA A 163 -23.63 -4.74 -15.86
N ILE A 164 -24.60 -4.47 -16.72
CA ILE A 164 -24.81 -3.17 -17.33
C ILE A 164 -26.27 -2.78 -17.12
N SER A 165 -26.52 -1.60 -16.57
CA SER A 165 -27.84 -1.13 -16.16
C SER A 165 -28.28 0.04 -17.02
N THR A 166 -29.50 -0.02 -17.55
CA THR A 166 -30.12 1.04 -18.35
C THR A 166 -31.25 1.66 -17.54
N PHE A 167 -31.22 3.00 -17.40
CA PHE A 167 -32.25 3.74 -16.67
C PHE A 167 -33.25 4.37 -17.66
N PRO A 168 -34.56 4.07 -17.54
CA PRO A 168 -35.57 4.48 -18.52
C PRO A 168 -35.63 5.98 -18.80
N PHE A 169 -35.41 6.80 -17.76
CA PHE A 169 -35.52 8.26 -17.85
C PHE A 169 -34.18 8.96 -18.11
N GLY A 170 -33.06 8.22 -18.07
CA GLY A 170 -31.72 8.77 -18.16
C GLY A 170 -31.04 8.55 -19.50
N GLY A 171 -31.48 7.57 -20.30
CA GLY A 171 -30.86 7.17 -21.59
C GLY A 171 -29.40 6.69 -21.50
N GLN A 172 -28.75 6.87 -20.35
CA GLN A 172 -27.39 6.44 -20.08
C GLN A 172 -27.37 5.02 -19.52
N THR A 173 -26.33 4.31 -19.94
CA THR A 173 -26.06 2.95 -19.51
C THR A 173 -24.90 2.97 -18.51
N ILE A 174 -25.08 2.33 -17.35
CA ILE A 174 -24.11 2.33 -16.25
C ILE A 174 -23.62 0.92 -16.00
N GLY A 175 -22.30 0.70 -16.11
CA GLY A 175 -21.69 -0.59 -15.79
C GLY A 175 -21.55 -0.82 -14.29
N THR A 176 -21.98 -1.99 -13.83
CA THR A 176 -21.71 -2.50 -12.47
C THR A 176 -20.62 -3.57 -12.57
N PRO A 177 -19.36 -3.25 -12.24
CA PRO A 177 -18.28 -4.24 -12.32
C PRO A 177 -18.42 -5.28 -11.20
N ALA A 178 -17.90 -6.48 -11.45
CA ALA A 178 -17.70 -7.50 -10.43
C ALA A 178 -16.21 -7.61 -10.10
N THR A 179 -15.87 -7.66 -8.81
CA THR A 179 -14.47 -7.74 -8.36
C THR A 179 -14.26 -8.96 -7.47
N ARG A 180 -13.19 -9.69 -7.74
CA ARG A 180 -12.64 -10.75 -6.90
C ARG A 180 -11.32 -10.29 -6.34
N SER A 181 -11.25 -10.14 -5.01
CA SER A 181 -10.02 -9.79 -4.30
C SER A 181 -9.40 -11.02 -3.66
N THR A 182 -8.12 -11.25 -3.90
CA THR A 182 -7.32 -12.29 -3.24
C THR A 182 -6.05 -11.69 -2.63
N ILE A 183 -5.25 -12.53 -1.97
CA ILE A 183 -3.94 -12.09 -1.46
C ILE A 183 -2.91 -11.87 -2.57
N ARG A 184 -3.13 -12.45 -3.75
CA ARG A 184 -2.20 -12.40 -4.89
C ARG A 184 -2.56 -11.27 -5.84
N ASP A 185 -3.86 -11.15 -6.14
CA ASP A 185 -4.40 -10.26 -7.16
C ASP A 185 -5.86 -9.91 -6.90
N ASP A 186 -6.26 -8.83 -7.55
CA ASP A 186 -7.61 -8.37 -7.69
C ASP A 186 -8.00 -8.48 -9.16
N LEU A 187 -9.03 -9.29 -9.44
CA LEU A 187 -9.59 -9.48 -10.77
C LEU A 187 -10.92 -8.74 -10.84
N GLN A 188 -10.99 -7.75 -11.71
CA GLN A 188 -12.20 -6.98 -12.00
C GLN A 188 -12.73 -7.34 -13.40
N LEU A 189 -14.03 -7.61 -13.46
CA LEU A 189 -14.79 -7.81 -14.68
C LEU A 189 -15.68 -6.59 -14.90
N ALA A 190 -15.60 -5.99 -16.08
CA ALA A 190 -16.46 -4.91 -16.51
C ALA A 190 -17.10 -5.25 -17.85
N VAL A 191 -18.42 -5.14 -17.93
CA VAL A 191 -19.15 -5.33 -19.19
C VAL A 191 -18.99 -4.06 -20.03
N LEU A 192 -18.45 -4.20 -21.23
CA LEU A 192 -18.30 -3.09 -22.18
C LEU A 192 -19.40 -3.06 -23.23
N ALA A 193 -19.88 -4.24 -23.64
CA ALA A 193 -20.98 -4.37 -24.57
C ALA A 193 -21.74 -5.67 -24.31
N VAL A 194 -23.04 -5.63 -24.56
CA VAL A 194 -23.94 -6.78 -24.53
C VAL A 194 -24.63 -6.87 -25.88
N PRO A 195 -25.14 -8.06 -26.26
CA PRO A 195 -25.86 -8.23 -27.52
C PRO A 195 -27.04 -7.24 -27.64
N GLY A 196 -27.22 -6.68 -28.83
CA GLY A 196 -28.24 -5.68 -29.15
C GLY A 196 -28.51 -5.64 -30.66
N GLU A 197 -29.23 -4.62 -31.14
CA GLU A 197 -29.53 -4.48 -32.56
C GLU A 197 -28.25 -4.27 -33.39
N GLY A 198 -27.74 -5.35 -33.99
CA GLY A 198 -26.56 -5.35 -34.86
C GLY A 198 -25.30 -6.01 -34.29
N SER A 199 -25.32 -6.48 -33.03
CA SER A 199 -24.20 -7.23 -32.43
C SER A 199 -24.72 -8.39 -31.58
N THR A 200 -24.19 -9.59 -31.81
CA THR A 200 -24.47 -10.79 -31.01
C THR A 200 -23.41 -11.03 -29.93
N THR A 201 -22.37 -10.21 -29.88
CA THR A 201 -21.19 -10.44 -29.06
C THR A 201 -21.28 -9.72 -27.73
N THR A 202 -20.97 -10.44 -26.65
CA THR A 202 -20.74 -9.86 -25.32
C THR A 202 -19.26 -9.51 -25.17
N VAL A 203 -18.94 -8.28 -24.78
CA VAL A 203 -17.56 -7.85 -24.55
C VAL A 203 -17.35 -7.60 -23.06
N VAL A 204 -16.44 -8.36 -22.46
CA VAL A 204 -16.05 -8.23 -21.06
C VAL A 204 -14.58 -7.82 -20.98
N ARG A 205 -14.33 -6.67 -20.35
CA ARG A 205 -12.99 -6.27 -19.97
C ARG A 205 -12.61 -6.92 -18.66
N VAL A 206 -11.46 -7.57 -18.67
CA VAL A 206 -10.86 -8.21 -17.52
C VAL A 206 -9.62 -7.42 -17.14
N THR A 207 -9.59 -6.95 -15.89
CA THR A 207 -8.47 -6.22 -15.32
C THR A 207 -7.93 -7.03 -14.16
N VAL A 208 -6.66 -7.42 -14.23
CA VAL A 208 -5.96 -8.12 -13.14
C VAL A 208 -4.91 -7.18 -12.58
N GLN A 209 -5.07 -6.86 -11.30
CA GLN A 209 -4.22 -5.92 -10.59
C GLN A 209 -3.61 -6.59 -9.36
N PRO A 210 -2.29 -6.77 -9.29
CA PRO A 210 -1.66 -7.36 -8.13
C PRO A 210 -1.61 -6.36 -6.96
N LEU A 211 -1.44 -6.89 -5.75
CA LEU A 211 -1.09 -6.13 -4.53
C LEU A 211 -2.11 -5.12 -3.98
N VAL A 212 -3.36 -5.08 -4.46
CA VAL A 212 -4.34 -4.10 -3.92
C VAL A 212 -4.66 -4.37 -2.46
N VAL A 213 -4.79 -5.64 -2.04
CA VAL A 213 -5.01 -5.99 -0.61
C VAL A 213 -3.90 -5.45 0.30
N TRP A 214 -2.67 -5.31 -0.20
CA TRP A 214 -1.54 -4.83 0.59
C TRP A 214 -1.64 -3.34 0.93
N LEU A 215 -2.46 -2.57 0.20
CA LEU A 215 -2.83 -1.21 0.58
C LEU A 215 -3.57 -1.21 1.92
N TRP A 216 -4.50 -2.15 2.11
CA TRP A 216 -5.23 -2.33 3.36
C TRP A 216 -4.32 -2.85 4.47
N VAL A 217 -3.43 -3.78 4.17
CA VAL A 217 -2.42 -4.26 5.14
C VAL A 217 -1.55 -3.10 5.62
N GLY A 218 -1.02 -2.28 4.70
CA GLY A 218 -0.26 -1.08 5.05
C GLY A 218 -1.07 -0.09 5.89
N GLY A 219 -2.35 0.13 5.54
CA GLY A 219 -3.30 0.90 6.34
C GLY A 219 -3.47 0.39 7.76
N ALA A 220 -3.66 -0.92 7.93
CA ALA A 220 -3.78 -1.56 9.24
C ALA A 220 -2.49 -1.43 10.06
N VAL A 221 -1.32 -1.57 9.44
CA VAL A 221 -0.02 -1.35 10.10
C VAL A 221 0.13 0.11 10.56
N MET A 222 -0.28 1.08 9.76
CA MET A 222 -0.29 2.50 10.17
C MET A 222 -1.24 2.74 11.35
N ALA A 223 -2.44 2.16 11.33
CA ALA A 223 -3.38 2.26 12.44
C ALA A 223 -2.79 1.66 13.73
N LEU A 224 -2.16 0.48 13.63
CA LEU A 224 -1.48 -0.16 14.76
C LEU A 224 -0.33 0.70 15.29
N GLY A 225 0.53 1.23 14.41
CA GLY A 225 1.64 2.10 14.80
C GLY A 225 1.15 3.37 15.50
N THR A 226 0.04 3.93 15.03
CA THR A 226 -0.61 5.09 15.67
C THR A 226 -1.13 4.75 17.05
N ALA A 227 -1.79 3.59 17.22
CA ALA A 227 -2.24 3.11 18.53
C ALA A 227 -1.05 2.90 19.48
N LEU A 228 0.04 2.28 19.01
CA LEU A 228 1.27 2.09 19.79
C LEU A 228 1.92 3.43 20.19
N ALA A 229 1.84 4.45 19.32
CA ALA A 229 2.36 5.78 19.60
C ALA A 229 1.52 6.55 20.63
N ALA A 230 0.21 6.27 20.70
CA ALA A 230 -0.74 6.91 21.61
C ALA A 230 -0.62 6.41 23.06
N VAL A 231 -0.09 5.20 23.27
CA VAL A 231 0.12 4.68 24.63
C VAL A 231 1.25 5.47 25.32
N PRO A 232 1.00 6.04 26.51
CA PRO A 232 2.04 6.70 27.29
C PRO A 232 3.18 5.71 27.57
N ALA A 233 4.38 6.01 27.10
CA ALA A 233 5.56 5.25 27.48
C ALA A 233 5.81 5.48 28.98
N GLY A 234 5.39 4.54 29.83
CA GLY A 234 5.54 4.64 31.27
C GLY A 234 7.01 4.83 31.66
N GLY A 235 7.29 5.92 32.39
CA GLY A 235 8.53 6.12 33.15
C GLY A 235 9.61 6.95 32.47
N GLY A 236 9.56 8.28 32.64
CA GLY A 236 10.62 9.20 32.22
C GLY A 236 10.53 10.61 32.81
N ARG A 237 9.99 10.76 34.03
CA ARG A 237 10.11 12.02 34.78
C ARG A 237 11.50 12.08 35.45
N ARG A 238 12.51 12.56 34.73
CA ARG A 238 13.63 13.34 35.29
C ARG A 238 14.58 13.85 34.20
N ARG A 239 14.33 15.06 33.73
CA ARG A 239 15.36 16.12 33.66
C ARG A 239 14.69 17.50 33.66
N ARG A 240 14.12 17.85 34.81
CA ARG A 240 14.00 19.24 35.24
C ARG A 240 14.86 19.34 36.51
N ALA A 241 15.57 20.45 36.66
CA ALA A 241 16.50 20.84 37.73
C ALA A 241 18.00 20.57 37.46
N SER A 242 18.62 21.52 36.77
CA SER A 242 19.96 22.05 37.10
C SER A 242 20.05 23.43 36.44
N GLY A 243 19.63 24.46 37.17
CA GLY A 243 19.58 25.85 36.70
C GLY A 243 19.25 26.88 37.78
N GLU A 244 18.81 26.47 38.97
CA GLU A 244 18.57 27.35 40.11
C GLU A 244 19.19 26.71 41.35
N ALA A 245 20.45 27.06 41.65
CA ALA A 245 21.08 27.06 42.98
C ALA A 245 22.61 27.24 42.83
N SER A 246 23.06 28.46 42.55
CA SER A 246 24.38 28.95 42.98
C SER A 246 24.46 30.48 42.83
N GLU A 247 23.53 31.20 43.45
CA GLU A 247 23.79 32.58 43.89
C GLU A 247 23.45 32.65 45.38
N GLY A 248 24.37 32.08 46.15
CA GLY A 248 24.47 32.28 47.60
C GLY A 248 25.88 32.80 47.87
N SER A 249 25.96 34.12 48.07
CA SER A 249 27.14 34.85 48.52
C SER A 249 27.81 34.22 49.75
N PRO A 250 29.12 34.41 49.92
CA PRO A 250 29.56 34.97 51.18
C PRO A 250 30.44 36.21 51.03
N GLU A 251 30.20 37.13 51.94
CA GLU A 251 30.87 38.40 52.20
C GLU A 251 32.35 38.27 52.59
N GLY A 252 33.13 39.33 52.29
CA GLY A 252 34.21 39.88 53.12
C GLY A 252 35.61 39.23 53.01
N VAL A 253 36.76 39.91 53.14
CA VAL A 253 37.16 41.25 53.60
C VAL A 253 38.68 41.43 53.29
N THR A 254 39.16 42.69 53.15
CA THR A 254 40.56 43.22 53.17
C THR A 254 41.50 42.88 52.01
N VAL A 255 42.29 43.82 51.43
CA VAL A 255 43.04 44.98 51.97
C VAL A 255 42.73 46.29 51.25
#